data_AF-V9ESA3-F1
#
_entry.id   AF-V9ESA3-F1
#
_cell.length_a   1.000
_cell.length_b   1.000
_cell.length_c   1.000
_cell.angle_alpha   90.00
_cell.angle_beta   90.00
_cell.angle_gamma   90.00
#
_symmetry.space_group_name_H-M   'P 1'
#
loop_
_entity.id
_entity.type
_entity.pdbx_description
1 polymer ?
#
loop_
_entity_poly.entity_id
_entity_poly.type
_entity_poly.pdbx_seq_one_letter_code
_entity_poly.pdbx_strand_id
1 'polypeptide(L)'
;MAALIPGVPEVTAQDVRDACVSSKTQRAYNGSLRVISRWIKATKPDNTDQYFDSNGQIILDHFTPSDFDDFLLEKWKPVSVGTLSGYRSAIKDLYRKKERSLPLAYNSKLTRLFSGLKRTEASKFQSGSPKESGKAPLPFSLYRDLCRATLARQDAGFANLFLTTQWNLMCRSESVQTLCTEHLSNHDDSVGIMMYKSKTNQEGNAPKDPRHMYSNPLSPETCWITALALYLACRPSQPPGPLFPGSEQKTRFGSILRQLVNDLKHQSQYVTHSIRKGVATYACSGSTGGPSIASVCLRVGWSLGGVQGRYIQYEAAGDQYLGRVVAGLPLSRPEFAILPPHFTNNENLLLLACIRKLYPSLFEISSIVDILKLCVASLVKHSVYLHTTLPPSHPMLTTALFRDTPRRMSVAAPAVTNISSFTQGIRQLSGDSLWMKTTGIPPHVEIYKQLQGVQQSIDNLPPVLLEGMSSLIESKGVTAGNLTKDLLESTIAKLLARAGLVCECSGRATTSSAERHTTGTAHYYDGKFHMLPKSFEFPQTEAFGAWMLWR
;
A
#
# COMPACT_ATOMS: atom_id res chain seq x y z
N MET A 1 13.14 26.88 35.03
CA MET A 1 12.43 25.95 35.93
C MET A 1 11.20 25.44 35.20
N ALA A 2 11.23 24.20 34.73
CA ALA A 2 10.12 23.60 34.00
C ALA A 2 9.00 23.22 34.99
N ALA A 3 7.77 23.65 34.70
CA ALA A 3 6.59 23.31 35.48
C ALA A 3 6.32 21.80 35.38
N LEU A 4 6.33 21.11 36.52
CA LEU A 4 5.92 19.72 36.67
C LEU A 4 4.42 19.62 36.38
N ILE A 5 4.06 18.85 35.36
CA ILE A 5 2.67 18.48 35.08
C ILE A 5 2.23 17.49 36.19
N PRO A 6 1.24 17.82 37.03
CA PRO A 6 0.82 16.92 38.10
C PRO A 6 0.05 15.73 37.53
N GLY A 7 0.46 14.50 37.87
CA GLY A 7 -0.26 13.27 37.53
C GLY A 7 0.47 12.27 36.63
N VAL A 8 1.71 12.55 36.21
CA VAL A 8 2.56 11.52 35.57
C VAL A 8 3.31 10.76 36.67
N PRO A 9 3.08 9.45 36.88
CA PRO A 9 3.86 8.69 37.84
C PRO A 9 5.35 8.80 37.50
N GLU A 10 6.17 9.01 38.53
CA GLU A 10 7.62 9.15 38.40
C GLU A 10 8.19 7.89 37.73
N VAL A 11 8.70 8.05 36.51
CA VAL A 11 9.23 6.94 35.72
C VAL A 11 10.58 6.54 36.28
N THR A 12 10.71 5.32 36.82
CA THR A 12 11.97 4.84 37.37
C THR A 12 12.96 4.44 36.27
N ALA A 13 14.25 4.40 36.59
CA ALA A 13 15.26 3.86 35.66
C ALA A 13 14.97 2.40 35.27
N GLN A 14 14.34 1.63 36.16
CA GLN A 14 13.92 0.26 35.89
C GLN A 14 12.76 0.22 34.89
N ASP A 15 11.78 1.11 35.00
CA ASP A 15 10.68 1.23 34.04
C ASP A 15 11.20 1.53 32.63
N VAL A 16 12.23 2.37 32.50
CA VAL A 16 12.89 2.68 31.23
C VAL A 16 13.64 1.46 30.67
N ARG A 17 14.39 0.73 31.52
CA ARG A 17 15.08 -0.51 31.11
C ARG A 17 14.10 -1.60 30.68
N ASP A 18 12.97 -1.71 31.37
CA ASP A 18 11.92 -2.68 31.05
C ASP A 18 11.17 -2.30 29.76
N ALA A 19 11.10 -1.01 29.42
CA ALA A 19 10.55 -0.53 28.15
C ALA A 19 11.32 -1.04 26.91
N CYS A 20 12.58 -1.51 27.07
CA CYS A 20 13.32 -2.18 25.99
C CYS A 20 12.64 -3.46 25.48
N VAL A 21 11.69 -4.03 26.25
CA VAL A 21 10.85 -5.14 25.80
C VAL A 21 9.40 -4.78 26.01
N SER A 22 8.63 -4.76 24.92
CA SER A 22 7.18 -4.48 24.95
C SER A 22 6.47 -5.31 26.04
N SER A 23 5.50 -4.72 26.73
CA SER A 23 4.70 -5.39 27.78
C SER A 23 4.09 -6.73 27.32
N LYS A 24 3.72 -6.83 26.04
CA LYS A 24 3.24 -8.07 25.43
C LYS A 24 4.30 -9.16 25.37
N THR A 25 5.53 -8.80 25.00
CA THR A 25 6.65 -9.74 24.94
C THR A 25 7.04 -10.19 26.35
N GLN A 26 7.02 -9.28 27.33
CA GLN A 26 7.22 -9.66 28.74
C GLN A 26 6.16 -10.67 29.21
N ARG A 27 4.87 -10.44 28.91
CA ARG A 27 3.80 -11.41 29.19
C ARG A 27 4.04 -12.77 28.53
N ALA A 28 4.51 -12.78 27.29
CA ALA A 28 4.85 -14.01 26.57
C ALA A 28 6.04 -14.76 27.21
N TYR A 29 7.07 -14.02 27.64
CA TYR A 29 8.21 -14.58 28.37
C TYR A 29 7.79 -15.15 29.72
N ASN A 30 6.98 -14.43 30.50
CA ASN A 30 6.45 -14.94 31.77
C ASN A 30 5.57 -16.19 31.57
N GLY A 31 4.80 -16.25 30.48
CA GLY A 31 4.09 -17.48 30.10
C GLY A 31 5.04 -18.63 29.78
N SER A 32 6.11 -18.35 29.05
CA SER A 32 7.15 -19.32 28.68
C SER A 32 7.89 -19.86 29.90
N LEU A 33 8.30 -18.98 30.81
CA LEU A 33 8.96 -19.34 32.08
C LEU A 33 8.05 -20.20 32.94
N ARG A 34 6.75 -19.88 33.06
CA ARG A 34 5.79 -20.74 33.79
C ARG A 34 5.69 -22.17 33.25
N VAL A 35 5.80 -22.34 31.92
CA VAL A 35 5.81 -23.68 31.32
C VAL A 35 7.10 -24.42 31.67
N ILE A 36 8.25 -23.74 31.67
CA ILE A 36 9.53 -24.32 32.09
C ILE A 36 9.48 -24.68 33.58
N SER A 37 8.99 -23.79 34.44
CA SER A 37 8.83 -24.06 35.88
C SER A 37 7.95 -25.27 36.14
N ARG A 38 6.84 -25.44 35.41
CA ARG A 38 5.98 -26.61 35.52
C ARG A 38 6.69 -27.89 35.08
N TRP A 39 7.52 -27.81 34.05
CA TRP A 39 8.32 -28.95 33.60
C TRP A 39 9.36 -29.36 34.66
N ILE A 40 10.12 -28.41 35.23
CA ILE A 40 11.10 -28.68 36.29
C ILE A 40 10.42 -29.42 37.46
N LYS A 41 9.27 -28.92 37.93
CA LYS A 41 8.50 -29.54 39.02
C LYS A 41 8.04 -30.97 38.71
N ALA A 42 7.82 -31.29 37.44
CA ALA A 42 7.37 -32.61 37.01
C ALA A 42 8.53 -33.59 36.80
N THR A 43 9.71 -33.14 36.38
CA THR A 43 10.84 -34.01 36.01
C THR A 43 11.94 -34.08 37.07
N LYS A 44 11.96 -33.15 38.03
CA LYS A 44 12.97 -33.06 39.10
C LYS A 44 12.33 -32.93 40.49
N PRO A 45 11.35 -33.80 40.87
CA PRO A 45 10.56 -33.64 42.08
C PRO A 45 11.42 -33.51 43.35
N ASP A 46 12.43 -34.38 43.49
CA ASP A 46 13.26 -34.51 44.69
C ASP A 46 14.22 -33.32 44.92
N ASN A 47 14.51 -32.53 43.89
CA ASN A 47 15.41 -31.38 43.94
C ASN A 47 14.72 -30.06 43.58
N THR A 48 13.38 -30.03 43.52
CA THR A 48 12.60 -28.90 43.02
C THR A 48 12.99 -27.59 43.69
N ASP A 49 13.17 -27.60 45.00
CA ASP A 49 13.45 -26.39 45.80
C ASP A 49 14.81 -25.75 45.47
N GLN A 50 15.75 -26.52 44.92
CA GLN A 50 17.05 -25.99 44.48
C GLN A 50 16.94 -25.17 43.18
N TYR A 51 15.87 -25.37 42.39
CA TYR A 51 15.70 -24.68 41.11
C TYR A 51 14.96 -23.35 41.21
N PHE A 52 14.39 -22.99 42.37
CA PHE A 52 13.59 -21.78 42.54
C PHE A 52 14.08 -20.91 43.69
N ASP A 53 14.14 -19.60 43.48
CA ASP A 53 14.43 -18.64 44.55
C ASP A 53 13.20 -18.40 45.43
N SER A 54 13.36 -17.61 46.50
CA SER A 54 12.29 -17.27 47.44
C SER A 54 11.07 -16.60 46.79
N ASN A 55 11.23 -16.04 45.59
CA ASN A 55 10.16 -15.42 44.80
C ASN A 55 9.56 -16.39 43.77
N GLY A 56 9.96 -17.66 43.78
CA GLY A 56 9.50 -18.69 42.85
C GLY A 56 10.05 -18.54 41.44
N GLN A 57 11.10 -17.74 41.21
CA GLN A 57 11.75 -17.63 39.91
C GLN A 57 12.87 -18.66 39.77
N ILE A 58 13.14 -19.04 38.52
CA ILE A 58 14.18 -20.03 38.22
C ILE A 58 15.56 -19.50 38.65
N ILE A 59 16.32 -20.30 39.38
CA ILE A 59 17.73 -20.04 39.72
C ILE A 59 18.60 -20.52 38.55
N LEU A 60 19.31 -19.57 37.93
CA LEU A 60 20.09 -19.80 36.71
C LEU A 60 21.38 -20.61 36.94
N ASP A 61 21.80 -20.79 38.20
CA ASP A 61 22.96 -21.64 38.55
C ASP A 61 22.59 -23.12 38.59
N HIS A 62 21.34 -23.43 38.95
CA HIS A 62 20.83 -24.80 39.03
C HIS A 62 20.14 -25.24 37.73
N PHE A 63 19.48 -24.32 37.02
CA PHE A 63 18.90 -24.61 35.71
C PHE A 63 19.93 -24.46 34.58
N THR A 64 20.61 -25.57 34.26
CA THR A 64 21.75 -25.58 33.36
C THR A 64 21.33 -25.61 31.88
N PRO A 65 22.25 -25.34 30.93
CA PRO A 65 21.99 -25.56 29.50
C PRO A 65 21.57 -27.01 29.16
N SER A 66 22.01 -28.01 29.94
CA SER A 66 21.63 -29.41 29.74
C SER A 66 20.17 -29.65 30.10
N ASP A 67 19.72 -29.11 31.25
CA ASP A 67 18.30 -29.18 31.64
C ASP A 67 17.40 -28.50 30.60
N PHE A 68 17.89 -27.43 29.99
CA PHE A 68 17.17 -26.76 28.91
C PHE A 68 17.14 -27.58 27.62
N ASP A 69 18.21 -28.30 27.25
CA ASP A 69 18.20 -29.23 26.12
C ASP A 69 17.16 -30.35 26.32
N ASP A 70 17.10 -30.93 27.53
CA ASP A 70 16.12 -31.97 27.89
C ASP A 70 14.68 -31.44 27.79
N PHE A 71 14.44 -30.24 28.34
CA PHE A 71 13.16 -29.55 28.20
C PHE A 71 12.77 -29.34 26.73
N LEU A 72 13.71 -28.87 25.90
CA LEU A 72 13.44 -28.61 24.49
C LEU A 72 13.13 -29.89 23.72
N LEU A 73 13.84 -30.99 23.99
CA LEU A 73 13.62 -32.29 23.34
C LEU A 73 12.26 -32.90 23.72
N GLU A 74 11.85 -32.78 24.98
CA GLU A 74 10.53 -33.22 25.41
C GLU A 74 9.43 -32.38 24.76
N LYS A 75 9.57 -31.04 24.81
CA LYS A 75 8.56 -30.13 24.25
C LYS A 75 8.51 -30.12 22.74
N TRP A 76 9.59 -30.49 22.05
CA TRP A 76 9.59 -30.59 20.59
C TRP A 76 8.61 -31.65 20.07
N LYS A 77 8.31 -32.69 20.86
CA LYS A 77 7.34 -33.72 20.46
C LYS A 77 5.96 -33.12 20.12
N PRO A 78 5.36 -32.27 20.98
CA PRO A 78 4.07 -31.64 20.71
C PRO A 78 4.11 -30.25 20.05
N VAL A 79 5.26 -29.58 19.90
CA VAL A 79 5.29 -28.17 19.43
C VAL A 79 6.31 -27.88 18.34
N SER A 80 6.00 -26.90 17.48
CA SER A 80 6.90 -26.44 16.43
C SER A 80 8.21 -25.83 16.96
N VAL A 81 9.26 -25.84 16.13
CA VAL A 81 10.55 -25.21 16.45
C VAL A 81 10.41 -23.70 16.70
N GLY A 82 9.39 -23.05 16.12
CA GLY A 82 9.08 -21.64 16.36
C GLY A 82 8.69 -21.37 17.82
N THR A 83 7.86 -22.24 18.42
CA THR A 83 7.47 -22.16 19.83
C THR A 83 8.68 -22.38 20.74
N LEU A 84 9.55 -23.33 20.40
CA LEU A 84 10.80 -23.60 21.13
C LEU A 84 11.73 -22.38 21.17
N SER A 85 11.79 -21.62 20.07
CA SER A 85 12.56 -20.38 20.03
C SER A 85 12.01 -19.32 21.00
N GLY A 86 10.72 -19.36 21.32
CA GLY A 86 10.11 -18.50 22.33
C GLY A 86 10.64 -18.77 23.73
N TYR A 87 10.74 -20.05 24.13
CA TYR A 87 11.35 -20.45 25.41
C TYR A 87 12.81 -20.00 25.49
N ARG A 88 13.58 -20.17 24.40
CA ARG A 88 14.97 -19.70 24.33
C ARG A 88 15.08 -18.21 24.60
N SER A 89 14.21 -17.39 23.97
CA SER A 89 14.19 -15.94 24.18
C SER A 89 13.79 -15.55 25.60
N ALA A 90 12.86 -16.29 26.23
CA ALA A 90 12.44 -16.03 27.60
C ALA A 90 13.56 -16.29 28.63
N ILE A 91 14.32 -17.38 28.46
CA ILE A 91 15.50 -17.64 29.31
C ILE A 91 16.58 -16.58 29.07
N LYS A 92 16.84 -16.17 27.82
CA LYS A 92 17.78 -15.06 27.55
C LYS A 92 17.36 -13.75 28.22
N ASP A 93 16.06 -13.45 28.23
CA ASP A 93 15.52 -12.30 28.95
C ASP A 93 15.72 -12.42 30.46
N LEU A 94 15.56 -13.62 31.02
CA LEU A 94 15.80 -13.88 32.45
C LEU A 94 17.27 -13.67 32.83
N TYR A 95 18.23 -14.15 32.04
CA TYR A 95 19.66 -13.85 32.24
C TYR A 95 19.93 -12.35 32.23
N ARG A 96 19.33 -11.63 31.26
CA ARG A 96 19.47 -10.18 31.14
C ARG A 96 18.88 -9.44 32.35
N LYS A 97 17.70 -9.84 32.83
CA LYS A 97 17.05 -9.23 34.01
C LYS A 97 17.80 -9.47 35.31
N LYS A 98 18.46 -10.63 35.45
CA LYS A 98 19.36 -10.93 36.58
C LYS A 98 20.77 -10.36 36.40
N GLU A 99 21.01 -9.54 35.35
CA GLU A 99 22.30 -8.94 35.00
C GLU A 99 23.46 -9.95 34.91
N ARG A 100 23.15 -11.20 34.49
CA ARG A 100 24.13 -12.28 34.34
C ARG A 100 24.55 -12.49 32.89
N SER A 101 25.82 -12.85 32.69
CA SER A 101 26.32 -13.22 31.37
C SER A 101 25.70 -14.55 30.90
N LEU A 102 25.37 -14.62 29.60
CA LEU A 102 24.88 -15.85 28.98
C LEU A 102 26.04 -16.85 28.86
N PRO A 103 25.91 -18.10 29.36
CA PRO A 103 26.95 -19.11 29.23
C PRO A 103 27.34 -19.36 27.76
N LEU A 104 28.63 -19.53 27.46
CA LEU A 104 29.12 -19.77 26.09
C LEU A 104 28.44 -20.99 25.42
N ALA A 105 28.18 -22.04 26.21
CA ALA A 105 27.44 -23.22 25.78
C ALA A 105 26.03 -22.89 25.25
N TYR A 106 25.39 -21.86 25.80
CA TYR A 106 24.06 -21.39 25.40
C TYR A 106 24.06 -20.73 24.00
N ASN A 107 25.22 -20.28 23.51
CA ASN A 107 25.34 -19.70 22.18
C ASN A 107 25.71 -20.74 21.12
N SER A 108 26.73 -21.58 21.33
CA SER A 108 27.17 -22.54 20.31
C SER A 108 26.34 -23.83 20.28
N LYS A 109 26.15 -24.50 21.44
CA LYS A 109 25.44 -25.79 21.52
C LYS A 109 23.95 -25.66 21.19
N LEU A 110 23.26 -24.67 21.75
CA LEU A 110 21.85 -24.44 21.42
C LEU A 110 21.65 -24.02 19.97
N THR A 111 22.55 -23.23 19.39
CA THR A 111 22.43 -22.88 17.96
C THR A 111 22.56 -24.13 17.08
N ARG A 112 23.45 -25.06 17.43
CA ARG A 112 23.54 -26.37 16.77
C ARG A 112 22.29 -27.22 16.99
N LEU A 113 21.75 -27.30 18.21
CA LEU A 113 20.52 -28.03 18.52
C LEU A 113 19.34 -27.49 17.70
N PHE A 114 19.09 -26.18 17.73
CA PHE A 114 18.02 -25.56 16.93
C PHE A 114 18.21 -25.77 15.43
N SER A 115 19.45 -25.81 14.94
CA SER A 115 19.74 -26.15 13.54
C SER A 115 19.40 -27.61 13.23
N GLY A 116 19.73 -28.54 14.14
CA GLY A 116 19.37 -29.96 14.04
C GLY A 116 17.87 -30.21 14.08
N LEU A 117 17.16 -29.55 15.00
CA LEU A 117 15.69 -29.60 15.10
C LEU A 117 15.02 -29.14 13.80
N LYS A 118 15.48 -28.01 13.22
CA LYS A 118 14.99 -27.50 11.93
C LYS A 118 15.24 -28.47 10.78
N ARG A 119 16.43 -29.07 10.70
CA ARG A 119 16.77 -30.04 9.65
C ARG A 119 15.93 -31.31 9.76
N THR A 120 15.69 -31.78 10.98
CA THR A 120 14.87 -32.97 11.23
C THR A 120 13.40 -32.71 10.89
N GLU A 121 12.88 -31.55 11.29
CA GLU A 121 11.54 -31.08 10.91
C GLU A 121 11.39 -30.97 9.37
N ALA A 122 12.38 -30.38 8.69
CA ALA A 122 12.40 -30.30 7.23
C ALA A 122 12.45 -31.69 6.55
N SER A 123 13.22 -32.63 7.10
CA SER A 123 13.30 -34.00 6.57
C SER A 123 11.97 -34.74 6.72
N LYS A 124 11.28 -34.57 7.86
CA LYS A 124 9.93 -35.11 8.08
C LYS A 124 8.94 -34.56 7.05
N PHE A 125 8.97 -33.26 6.78
CA PHE A 125 8.13 -32.65 5.75
C PHE A 125 8.44 -33.17 4.35
N GLN A 126 9.73 -33.31 4.01
CA GLN A 126 10.15 -33.88 2.72
C GLN A 126 9.63 -35.33 2.54
N SER A 127 9.57 -36.10 3.63
CA SER A 127 9.02 -37.46 3.65
C SER A 127 7.49 -37.55 3.69
N GLY A 128 6.77 -36.43 3.50
CA GLY A 128 5.30 -36.44 3.38
C GLY A 128 4.52 -36.20 4.69
N SER A 129 5.18 -35.81 5.78
CA SER A 129 4.46 -35.38 6.99
C SER A 129 3.69 -34.08 6.73
N PRO A 130 2.46 -33.92 7.26
CA PRO A 130 1.66 -32.71 7.06
C PRO A 130 2.41 -31.43 7.46
N LYS A 131 2.29 -30.41 6.61
CA LYS A 131 2.94 -29.11 6.80
C LYS A 131 2.22 -28.31 7.88
N GLU A 132 2.70 -28.35 9.12
CA GLU A 132 2.11 -27.54 10.21
C GLU A 132 2.75 -26.15 10.39
N SER A 133 3.73 -25.75 9.57
CA SER A 133 4.47 -24.51 9.85
C SER A 133 4.17 -23.38 8.88
N GLY A 134 3.41 -22.40 9.40
CA GLY A 134 3.30 -21.04 8.84
C GLY A 134 2.02 -20.78 8.05
N LYS A 135 1.31 -19.72 8.43
CA LYS A 135 0.11 -19.24 7.71
C LYS A 135 0.48 -18.76 6.30
N ALA A 136 -0.34 -19.12 5.32
CA ALA A 136 -0.11 -18.87 3.90
C ALA A 136 -0.16 -17.36 3.56
N PRO A 137 0.53 -16.90 2.50
CA PRO A 137 0.30 -15.55 1.95
C PRO A 137 -1.14 -15.44 1.45
N LEU A 138 -1.84 -14.38 1.83
CA LEU A 138 -3.22 -14.14 1.40
C LEU A 138 -3.26 -13.79 -0.11
N PRO A 139 -3.89 -14.59 -0.97
CA PRO A 139 -4.03 -14.25 -2.39
C PRO A 139 -4.86 -12.98 -2.59
N PHE A 140 -4.58 -12.21 -3.64
CA PHE A 140 -5.31 -10.96 -3.93
C PHE A 140 -6.81 -11.20 -4.18
N SER A 141 -7.17 -12.30 -4.84
CA SER A 141 -8.57 -12.69 -5.04
C SER A 141 -9.30 -12.86 -3.71
N LEU A 142 -8.73 -13.61 -2.77
CA LEU A 142 -9.30 -13.80 -1.44
C LEU A 142 -9.30 -12.51 -0.61
N TYR A 143 -8.30 -11.64 -0.78
CA TYR A 143 -8.33 -10.29 -0.19
C TYR A 143 -9.55 -9.50 -0.66
N ARG A 144 -9.85 -9.50 -1.97
CA ARG A 144 -11.04 -8.84 -2.53
C ARG A 144 -12.33 -9.43 -1.98
N ASP A 145 -12.41 -10.76 -1.86
CA ASP A 145 -13.61 -11.42 -1.32
C ASP A 145 -13.81 -11.11 0.17
N LEU A 146 -12.72 -11.04 0.96
CA LEU A 146 -12.77 -10.57 2.35
C LEU A 146 -13.19 -9.10 2.43
N CYS A 147 -12.68 -8.23 1.54
CA CYS A 147 -13.10 -6.85 1.43
C CYS A 147 -14.62 -6.72 1.17
N ARG A 148 -15.17 -7.53 0.26
CA ARG A 148 -16.62 -7.58 0.01
C ARG A 148 -17.39 -8.09 1.23
N ALA A 149 -16.92 -9.18 1.85
CA ALA A 149 -17.56 -9.75 3.03
C ALA A 149 -17.54 -8.78 4.24
N THR A 150 -16.49 -7.97 4.39
CA THR A 150 -16.43 -6.95 5.43
C THR A 150 -17.42 -5.80 5.23
N LEU A 151 -17.79 -5.44 3.99
CA LEU A 151 -18.81 -4.42 3.74
C LEU A 151 -20.22 -4.86 4.15
N ALA A 152 -20.50 -6.17 4.11
CA ALA A 152 -21.77 -6.73 4.55
C ALA A 152 -21.94 -6.71 6.08
N ARG A 153 -20.89 -6.40 6.85
CA ARG A 153 -20.92 -6.43 8.31
C ARG A 153 -21.52 -5.17 8.91
N GLN A 154 -22.28 -5.37 9.98
CA GLN A 154 -22.81 -4.29 10.82
C GLN A 154 -21.80 -3.81 11.87
N ASP A 155 -20.59 -3.42 11.43
CA ASP A 155 -19.56 -2.83 12.31
C ASP A 155 -19.16 -1.40 11.90
N ALA A 156 -20.06 -0.75 11.15
CA ALA A 156 -19.89 0.62 10.67
C ALA A 156 -18.58 0.80 9.88
N GLY A 157 -18.25 -0.16 9.01
CA GLY A 157 -17.04 -0.12 8.17
C GLY A 157 -15.72 -0.43 8.89
N PHE A 158 -15.74 -0.80 10.17
CA PHE A 158 -14.51 -1.05 10.94
C PHE A 158 -13.65 -2.13 10.29
N ALA A 159 -14.23 -3.29 9.97
CA ALA A 159 -13.45 -4.40 9.46
C ALA A 159 -12.90 -4.13 8.06
N ASN A 160 -13.67 -3.44 7.21
CA ASN A 160 -13.26 -3.08 5.86
C ASN A 160 -12.10 -2.06 5.87
N LEU A 161 -12.21 -0.99 6.66
CA LEU A 161 -11.10 -0.04 6.80
C LEU A 161 -9.87 -0.68 7.42
N PHE A 162 -10.00 -1.50 8.46
CA PHE A 162 -8.85 -2.15 9.09
C PHE A 162 -8.12 -3.09 8.11
N LEU A 163 -8.86 -3.89 7.35
CA LEU A 163 -8.31 -4.81 6.35
C LEU A 163 -7.60 -4.07 5.22
N THR A 164 -8.26 -3.08 4.60
CA THR A 164 -7.68 -2.30 3.49
C THR A 164 -6.49 -1.47 3.96
N THR A 165 -6.53 -0.92 5.17
CA THR A 165 -5.40 -0.20 5.79
C THR A 165 -4.22 -1.13 6.01
N GLN A 166 -4.44 -2.34 6.55
CA GLN A 166 -3.35 -3.29 6.78
C GLN A 166 -2.71 -3.75 5.46
N TRP A 167 -3.54 -3.99 4.44
CA TRP A 167 -3.09 -4.38 3.11
C TRP A 167 -2.25 -3.29 2.46
N ASN A 168 -2.83 -2.10 2.27
CA ASN A 168 -2.17 -1.01 1.53
C ASN A 168 -0.93 -0.46 2.25
N LEU A 169 -0.92 -0.45 3.59
CA LEU A 169 0.28 -0.08 4.34
C LEU A 169 1.33 -1.20 4.38
N MET A 170 0.99 -2.42 3.97
CA MET A 170 1.86 -3.60 4.04
C MET A 170 2.45 -3.82 5.45
N CYS A 171 1.67 -3.52 6.48
CA CYS A 171 2.15 -3.46 7.86
C CYS A 171 1.53 -4.58 8.72
N ARG A 172 1.93 -4.61 10.00
CA ARG A 172 1.35 -5.55 10.97
C ARG A 172 0.05 -4.93 11.51
N SER A 173 -0.91 -5.76 11.90
CA SER A 173 -2.13 -5.28 12.57
C SER A 173 -1.87 -4.46 13.85
N GLU A 174 -0.71 -4.66 14.48
CA GLU A 174 -0.25 -3.81 15.59
C GLU A 174 -0.01 -2.36 15.15
N SER A 175 0.58 -2.16 13.98
CA SER A 175 0.83 -0.82 13.44
C SER A 175 -0.47 -0.14 13.02
N VAL A 176 -1.45 -0.91 12.52
CA VAL A 176 -2.78 -0.39 12.14
C VAL A 176 -3.54 0.13 13.36
N GLN A 177 -3.56 -0.63 14.46
CA GLN A 177 -4.32 -0.21 15.65
C GLN A 177 -3.75 1.06 16.33
N THR A 178 -2.47 1.38 16.09
CA THR A 178 -1.80 2.56 16.67
C THR A 178 -1.81 3.76 15.72
N LEU A 179 -2.53 3.70 14.60
CA LEU A 179 -2.65 4.86 13.71
C LEU A 179 -3.51 5.94 14.37
N CYS A 180 -3.09 7.18 14.20
CA CYS A 180 -3.84 8.36 14.59
C CYS A 180 -4.17 9.21 13.35
N THR A 181 -5.20 10.04 13.43
CA THR A 181 -5.59 10.96 12.34
C THR A 181 -4.47 11.91 11.94
N GLU A 182 -3.61 12.28 12.89
CA GLU A 182 -2.44 13.15 12.74
C GLU A 182 -1.32 12.48 11.93
N HIS A 183 -1.39 11.16 11.72
CA HIS A 183 -0.44 10.45 10.87
C HIS A 183 -0.77 10.57 9.39
N LEU A 184 -1.96 11.07 9.05
CA LEU A 184 -2.42 11.21 7.67
C LEU A 184 -2.09 12.60 7.15
N SER A 185 -1.54 12.66 5.94
CA SER A 185 -1.26 13.89 5.21
C SER A 185 -1.74 13.76 3.77
N ASN A 186 -2.24 14.86 3.18
CA ASN A 186 -2.57 14.90 1.77
C ASN A 186 -1.28 15.01 0.93
N HIS A 187 -1.16 14.20 -0.14
CA HIS A 187 0.00 14.17 -1.03
C HIS A 187 -0.46 14.02 -2.48
N ASP A 188 -0.64 15.14 -3.19
CA ASP A 188 -1.14 15.19 -4.57
C ASP A 188 -2.37 14.27 -4.79
N ASP A 189 -2.19 13.11 -5.40
CA ASP A 189 -3.20 12.10 -5.74
C ASP A 189 -3.29 10.93 -4.75
N SER A 190 -2.68 11.07 -3.58
CA SER A 190 -2.57 10.03 -2.56
C SER A 190 -2.66 10.61 -1.14
N VAL A 191 -2.80 9.72 -0.16
CA VAL A 191 -2.71 10.06 1.27
C VAL A 191 -1.44 9.44 1.84
N GLY A 192 -0.54 10.27 2.37
CA GLY A 192 0.65 9.81 3.06
C GLY A 192 0.31 9.35 4.48
N ILE A 193 0.81 8.18 4.88
CA ILE A 193 0.72 7.71 6.27
C ILE A 193 2.12 7.59 6.88
N MET A 194 2.33 8.38 7.93
CA MET A 194 3.58 8.43 8.68
C MET A 194 3.55 7.44 9.86
N MET A 195 4.55 6.55 9.92
CA MET A 195 4.69 5.61 11.05
C MET A 195 5.94 5.92 11.87
N TYR A 196 5.75 6.33 13.12
CA TYR A 196 6.86 6.65 14.04
C TYR A 196 7.54 5.43 14.64
N LYS A 197 6.86 4.29 14.69
CA LYS A 197 7.38 3.04 15.25
C LYS A 197 7.07 1.88 14.31
N SER A 198 8.06 1.01 14.12
CA SER A 198 7.90 -0.26 13.41
C SER A 198 8.64 -1.35 14.15
N LYS A 199 8.36 -2.64 13.91
CA LYS A 199 9.06 -3.74 14.62
C LYS A 199 10.59 -3.64 14.51
N THR A 200 11.10 -3.12 13.39
CA THR A 200 12.54 -2.97 13.14
C THR A 200 13.08 -1.59 13.52
N ASN A 201 12.20 -0.62 13.80
CA ASN A 201 12.53 0.71 14.30
C ASN A 201 11.66 1.02 15.52
N GLN A 202 12.00 0.42 16.67
CA GLN A 202 11.26 0.62 17.92
C GLN A 202 11.58 1.98 18.58
N GLU A 203 12.77 2.50 18.33
CA GLU A 203 13.26 3.77 18.87
C GLU A 203 12.73 4.99 18.09
N GLY A 204 12.30 4.80 16.85
CA GLY A 204 11.77 5.89 16.03
C GLY A 204 12.83 6.80 15.42
N ASN A 205 14.10 6.37 15.45
CA ASN A 205 15.26 7.15 15.01
C ASN A 205 15.48 7.10 13.49
N ALA A 206 14.90 6.12 12.79
CA ALA A 206 14.98 6.07 11.33
C ALA A 206 14.18 7.21 10.66
N PRO A 207 14.54 7.58 9.42
CA PRO A 207 13.76 8.52 8.62
C PRO A 207 12.27 8.17 8.63
N LYS A 208 11.46 9.20 8.81
CA LYS A 208 10.01 9.07 8.86
C LYS A 208 9.53 9.28 7.42
N ASP A 209 9.48 8.21 6.67
CA ASP A 209 9.04 8.24 5.28
C ASP A 209 7.54 7.91 5.18
N PRO A 210 6.76 8.67 4.38
CA PRO A 210 5.34 8.39 4.20
C PRO A 210 5.14 7.10 3.40
N ARG A 211 4.07 6.37 3.73
CA ARG A 211 3.52 5.32 2.86
C ARG A 211 2.34 5.90 2.12
N HIS A 212 2.43 6.01 0.80
CA HIS A 212 1.40 6.62 -0.03
C HIS A 212 0.25 5.64 -0.27
N MET A 213 -0.95 6.04 0.15
CA MET A 213 -2.19 5.29 0.05
C MET A 213 -3.01 5.84 -1.11
N TYR A 214 -3.32 4.99 -2.10
CA TYR A 214 -4.05 5.39 -3.29
C TYR A 214 -5.51 4.94 -3.25
N SER A 215 -6.36 5.71 -3.93
CA SER A 215 -7.71 5.28 -4.25
C SER A 215 -7.66 4.24 -5.37
N ASN A 216 -8.59 3.28 -5.33
CA ASN A 216 -8.90 2.42 -6.47
C ASN A 216 -10.37 2.62 -6.87
N PRO A 217 -10.67 3.61 -7.71
CA PRO A 217 -12.03 3.90 -8.14
C PRO A 217 -12.68 2.79 -8.99
N LEU A 218 -11.90 1.82 -9.47
CA LEU A 218 -12.39 0.72 -10.29
C LEU A 218 -12.88 -0.45 -9.43
N SER A 219 -12.58 -0.45 -8.13
CA SER A 219 -12.91 -1.54 -7.20
C SER A 219 -13.23 -0.97 -5.81
N PRO A 220 -14.45 -0.45 -5.59
CA PRO A 220 -14.85 0.22 -4.36
C PRO A 220 -14.70 -0.65 -3.11
N GLU A 221 -14.79 -1.97 -3.20
CA GLU A 221 -14.60 -2.88 -2.06
C GLU A 221 -13.18 -2.86 -1.48
N THR A 222 -12.18 -2.65 -2.33
CA THR A 222 -10.75 -2.62 -1.96
C THR A 222 -10.20 -1.20 -1.86
N CYS A 223 -10.98 -0.21 -2.28
CA CYS A 223 -10.59 1.20 -2.30
C CYS A 223 -10.43 1.75 -0.88
N TRP A 224 -9.19 2.03 -0.48
CA TRP A 224 -8.89 2.50 0.87
C TRP A 224 -9.57 3.84 1.20
N ILE A 225 -9.61 4.79 0.25
CA ILE A 225 -10.29 6.08 0.44
C ILE A 225 -11.80 5.88 0.64
N THR A 226 -12.43 4.95 -0.09
CA THR A 226 -13.85 4.61 0.13
C THR A 226 -14.08 4.00 1.51
N ALA A 227 -13.19 3.08 1.92
CA ALA A 227 -13.24 2.47 3.24
C ALA A 227 -13.10 3.50 4.37
N LEU A 228 -12.18 4.47 4.21
CA LEU A 228 -11.95 5.55 5.15
C LEU A 228 -13.18 6.46 5.26
N ALA A 229 -13.71 6.87 4.11
CA ALA A 229 -14.88 7.72 4.03
C ALA A 229 -16.09 7.10 4.73
N LEU A 230 -16.38 5.83 4.43
CA LEU A 230 -17.49 5.09 5.02
C LEU A 230 -17.32 4.95 6.55
N TYR A 231 -16.12 4.59 7.00
CA TYR A 231 -15.82 4.40 8.42
C TYR A 231 -15.98 5.69 9.24
N LEU A 232 -15.43 6.80 8.75
CA LEU A 232 -15.51 8.10 9.42
C LEU A 232 -16.92 8.68 9.40
N ALA A 233 -17.66 8.51 8.30
CA ALA A 233 -19.03 9.01 8.17
C ALA A 233 -20.00 8.31 9.12
N CYS A 234 -19.69 7.07 9.51
CA CYS A 234 -20.43 6.34 10.54
C CYS A 234 -20.01 6.71 11.98
N ARG A 235 -19.05 7.62 12.16
CA ARG A 235 -18.50 8.07 13.45
C ARG A 235 -18.32 9.60 13.48
N PRO A 236 -19.41 10.37 13.29
CA PRO A 236 -19.32 11.83 13.15
C PRO A 236 -18.74 12.53 14.39
N SER A 237 -18.89 11.94 15.57
CA SER A 237 -18.41 12.48 16.85
C SER A 237 -16.98 12.06 17.22
N GLN A 238 -16.27 11.30 16.36
CA GLN A 238 -14.91 10.86 16.67
C GLN A 238 -13.95 12.07 16.62
N PRO A 239 -13.29 12.42 17.74
CA PRO A 239 -12.31 13.51 17.76
C PRO A 239 -11.01 13.08 17.02
N PRO A 240 -10.12 14.05 16.74
CA PRO A 240 -8.73 13.73 16.41
C PRO A 240 -8.09 12.79 17.44
N GLY A 241 -7.12 12.00 16.98
CA GLY A 241 -6.39 11.02 17.76
C GLY A 241 -6.48 9.63 17.13
N PRO A 242 -6.61 8.55 17.92
CA PRO A 242 -6.62 7.18 17.39
C PRO A 242 -7.66 6.98 16.28
N LEU A 243 -7.21 6.54 15.10
CA LEU A 243 -8.08 6.26 13.96
C LEU A 243 -9.08 5.14 14.31
N PHE A 244 -8.62 4.15 15.09
CA PHE A 244 -9.44 3.07 15.65
C PHE A 244 -9.51 3.22 17.18
N PRO A 245 -10.48 3.97 17.72
CA PRO A 245 -10.57 4.23 19.16
C PRO A 245 -10.87 2.97 19.97
N GLY A 246 -10.46 2.96 21.24
CA GLY A 246 -10.62 1.83 22.16
C GLY A 246 -9.40 0.91 22.21
N SER A 247 -9.41 -0.06 23.13
CA SER A 247 -8.32 -1.02 23.33
C SER A 247 -8.51 -2.27 22.47
N GLU A 248 -7.41 -3.00 22.21
CA GLU A 248 -7.44 -4.34 21.61
C GLU A 248 -8.08 -4.43 20.21
N GLN A 249 -8.05 -3.35 19.41
CA GLN A 249 -8.64 -3.33 18.06
C GLN A 249 -8.01 -4.37 17.11
N LYS A 250 -6.72 -4.67 17.28
CA LYS A 250 -6.06 -5.79 16.61
C LYS A 250 -6.71 -7.14 16.94
N THR A 251 -7.07 -7.36 18.20
CA THR A 251 -7.67 -8.60 18.68
C THR A 251 -9.10 -8.72 18.14
N ARG A 252 -9.87 -7.61 18.19
CA ARG A 252 -11.19 -7.49 17.55
C ARG A 252 -11.14 -7.85 16.07
N PHE A 253 -10.26 -7.19 15.30
CA PHE A 253 -10.10 -7.48 13.87
C PHE A 253 -9.64 -8.93 13.62
N GLY A 254 -8.72 -9.46 14.44
CA GLY A 254 -8.27 -10.84 14.32
C GLY A 254 -9.37 -11.88 14.52
N SER A 255 -10.34 -11.60 15.40
CA SER A 255 -11.53 -12.43 15.59
C SER A 255 -12.44 -12.38 14.36
N ILE A 256 -12.74 -11.17 13.87
CA ILE A 256 -13.56 -10.95 12.67
C ILE A 256 -12.96 -11.65 11.45
N LEU A 257 -11.65 -11.46 11.21
CA LEU A 257 -10.97 -12.09 10.09
C LEU A 257 -11.04 -13.62 10.15
N ARG A 258 -10.90 -14.21 11.35
CA ARG A 258 -11.01 -15.65 11.54
C ARG A 258 -12.41 -16.16 11.19
N GLN A 259 -13.44 -15.44 11.63
CA GLN A 259 -14.83 -15.75 11.28
C GLN A 259 -15.01 -15.75 9.76
N LEU A 260 -14.64 -14.64 9.09
CA LEU A 260 -14.82 -14.50 7.65
C LEU A 260 -14.03 -15.54 6.84
N VAL A 261 -12.80 -15.86 7.24
CA VAL A 261 -11.98 -16.89 6.59
C VAL A 261 -12.64 -18.27 6.71
N ASN A 262 -13.27 -18.57 7.85
CA ASN A 262 -14.00 -19.82 8.05
C ASN A 262 -15.29 -19.85 7.22
N ASP A 263 -16.03 -18.75 7.16
CA ASP A 263 -17.26 -18.61 6.35
C ASP A 263 -16.96 -18.80 4.86
N LEU A 264 -15.80 -18.33 4.40
CA LEU A 264 -15.29 -18.55 3.04
C LEU A 264 -14.61 -19.92 2.83
N LYS A 265 -14.77 -20.87 3.77
CA LYS A 265 -14.25 -22.25 3.70
C LYS A 265 -12.72 -22.38 3.59
N HIS A 266 -11.96 -21.35 4.01
CA HIS A 266 -10.49 -21.37 4.02
C HIS A 266 -9.91 -21.73 5.40
N GLN A 267 -10.55 -22.68 6.08
CA GLN A 267 -10.41 -22.97 7.52
C GLN A 267 -8.95 -22.92 8.02
N SER A 268 -8.71 -22.01 8.97
CA SER A 268 -7.44 -21.84 9.71
C SER A 268 -6.19 -21.50 8.88
N GLN A 269 -6.25 -21.37 7.57
CA GLN A 269 -5.08 -21.13 6.71
C GLN A 269 -4.56 -19.69 6.80
N TYR A 270 -5.48 -18.73 7.02
CA TYR A 270 -5.19 -17.31 6.97
C TYR A 270 -5.46 -16.60 8.30
N VAL A 271 -4.56 -15.70 8.67
CA VAL A 271 -4.68 -14.84 9.87
C VAL A 271 -4.17 -13.43 9.54
N THR A 272 -4.17 -12.51 10.49
CA THR A 272 -3.71 -11.12 10.26
C THR A 272 -2.30 -11.01 9.67
N HIS A 273 -1.40 -11.95 10.00
CA HIS A 273 -0.07 -12.02 9.40
C HIS A 273 -0.06 -12.45 7.92
N SER A 274 -1.07 -13.19 7.47
CA SER A 274 -1.22 -13.61 6.08
C SER A 274 -1.45 -12.43 5.14
N ILE A 275 -2.13 -11.37 5.60
CA ILE A 275 -2.38 -10.14 4.83
C ILE A 275 -1.04 -9.53 4.41
N ARG A 276 -0.14 -9.28 5.36
CA ARG A 276 1.18 -8.68 5.09
C ARG A 276 2.05 -9.55 4.18
N LYS A 277 2.00 -10.89 4.35
CA LYS A 277 2.70 -11.82 3.46
C LYS A 277 2.10 -11.80 2.06
N GLY A 278 0.77 -11.76 1.97
CA GLY A 278 -0.01 -11.72 0.74
C GLY A 278 0.32 -10.51 -0.09
N VAL A 279 0.19 -9.31 0.48
CA VAL A 279 0.47 -8.06 -0.25
C VAL A 279 1.92 -7.91 -0.67
N ALA A 280 2.88 -8.34 0.16
CA ALA A 280 4.30 -8.34 -0.22
C ALA A 280 4.59 -9.30 -1.39
N THR A 281 3.95 -10.48 -1.37
CA THR A 281 4.06 -11.44 -2.47
C THR A 281 3.40 -10.89 -3.73
N TYR A 282 2.19 -10.33 -3.59
CA TYR A 282 1.41 -9.73 -4.66
C TYR A 282 2.18 -8.60 -5.35
N ALA A 283 2.79 -7.68 -4.58
CA ALA A 283 3.58 -6.58 -5.13
C ALA A 283 4.81 -7.06 -5.92
N CYS A 284 5.44 -8.17 -5.50
CA CYS A 284 6.58 -8.75 -6.22
C CYS A 284 6.18 -9.69 -7.37
N SER A 285 4.88 -9.99 -7.52
CA SER A 285 4.37 -10.96 -8.48
C SER A 285 3.55 -10.27 -9.58
N GLY A 286 3.65 -10.73 -10.82
CA GLY A 286 2.67 -10.37 -11.85
C GLY A 286 3.11 -9.39 -12.92
N SER A 287 4.37 -8.92 -12.93
CA SER A 287 4.94 -8.21 -14.09
C SER A 287 6.47 -8.11 -14.00
N THR A 288 7.14 -8.15 -15.15
CA THR A 288 8.57 -7.77 -15.28
C THR A 288 8.81 -6.29 -14.99
N GLY A 289 7.75 -5.47 -15.02
CA GLY A 289 7.80 -4.05 -14.65
C GLY A 289 7.37 -3.75 -13.22
N GLY A 290 7.22 -4.74 -12.33
CA GLY A 290 6.73 -4.55 -10.96
C GLY A 290 7.63 -3.65 -10.07
N PRO A 291 7.14 -3.23 -8.88
CA PRO A 291 7.92 -2.44 -7.93
C PRO A 291 9.25 -3.12 -7.55
N SER A 292 10.27 -2.31 -7.29
CA SER A 292 11.55 -2.84 -6.86
C SER A 292 11.43 -3.58 -5.53
N ILE A 293 12.18 -4.67 -5.35
CA ILE A 293 12.22 -5.39 -4.07
C ILE A 293 12.72 -4.48 -2.94
N ALA A 294 13.55 -3.48 -3.26
CA ALA A 294 13.98 -2.47 -2.30
C ALA A 294 12.79 -1.67 -1.75
N SER A 295 11.96 -1.10 -2.62
CA SER A 295 10.74 -0.36 -2.24
C SER A 295 9.79 -1.25 -1.43
N VAL A 296 9.62 -2.51 -1.84
CA VAL A 296 8.80 -3.49 -1.10
C VAL A 296 9.37 -3.74 0.30
N CYS A 297 10.67 -4.02 0.44
CA CYS A 297 11.29 -4.25 1.72
C CYS A 297 11.18 -3.02 2.64
N LEU A 298 11.45 -1.82 2.12
CA LEU A 298 11.33 -0.57 2.86
C LEU A 298 9.89 -0.34 3.34
N ARG A 299 8.89 -0.44 2.44
CA ARG A 299 7.46 -0.29 2.81
C ARG A 299 6.99 -1.37 3.77
N VAL A 300 7.42 -2.62 3.64
CA VAL A 300 7.01 -3.70 4.60
C VAL A 300 7.73 -3.56 5.95
N GLY A 301 8.79 -2.74 6.04
CA GLY A 301 9.65 -2.60 7.20
C GLY A 301 10.53 -3.84 7.40
N TRP A 302 11.12 -4.35 6.33
CA TRP A 302 12.12 -5.40 6.32
C TRP A 302 13.51 -4.78 6.16
N SER A 303 14.50 -5.37 6.81
CA SER A 303 15.89 -4.95 6.62
C SER A 303 16.36 -5.39 5.24
N LEU A 304 16.96 -4.47 4.49
CA LEU A 304 17.70 -4.78 3.27
C LEU A 304 19.02 -5.51 3.57
N GLY A 305 19.55 -5.36 4.79
CA GLY A 305 20.75 -6.05 5.27
C GLY A 305 22.06 -5.49 4.72
N GLY A 306 23.15 -5.74 5.46
CA GLY A 306 24.54 -5.56 5.02
C GLY A 306 24.84 -4.21 4.37
N VAL A 307 25.34 -4.28 3.14
CA VAL A 307 25.70 -3.13 2.28
C VAL A 307 24.44 -2.46 1.73
N GLN A 308 23.45 -3.24 1.29
CA GLN A 308 22.22 -2.70 0.67
C GLN A 308 21.51 -1.70 1.57
N GLY A 309 21.36 -1.99 2.87
CA GLY A 309 20.71 -1.09 3.82
C GLY A 309 21.45 0.23 4.09
N ARG A 310 22.71 0.37 3.69
CA ARG A 310 23.47 1.64 3.82
C ARG A 310 23.28 2.54 2.61
N TYR A 311 23.19 1.95 1.41
CA TYR A 311 23.21 2.69 0.16
C TYR A 311 21.83 2.82 -0.50
N ILE A 312 20.91 1.90 -0.23
CA ILE A 312 19.57 1.92 -0.79
C ILE A 312 18.64 2.56 0.25
N GLN A 313 18.22 3.79 -0.04
CA GLN A 313 17.35 4.59 0.81
C GLN A 313 15.93 4.64 0.25
N TYR A 314 15.01 5.12 1.08
CA TYR A 314 13.67 5.45 0.64
C TYR A 314 13.71 6.54 -0.44
N GLU A 315 12.85 6.39 -1.44
CA GLU A 315 12.56 7.38 -2.44
C GLU A 315 11.06 7.35 -2.72
N ALA A 316 10.44 8.52 -2.86
CA ALA A 316 9.00 8.68 -2.92
C ALA A 316 8.39 8.03 -4.16
N ALA A 317 8.97 8.21 -5.35
CA ALA A 317 8.45 7.60 -6.59
C ALA A 317 8.39 6.06 -6.50
N GLY A 318 9.37 5.44 -5.84
CA GLY A 318 9.37 3.99 -5.57
C GLY A 318 8.21 3.54 -4.68
N ASP A 319 7.91 4.26 -3.60
CA ASP A 319 6.77 3.98 -2.72
C ASP A 319 5.43 4.35 -3.37
N GLN A 320 5.37 5.43 -4.13
CA GLN A 320 4.20 5.87 -4.88
C GLN A 320 3.78 4.81 -5.92
N TYR A 321 4.74 4.31 -6.70
CA TYR A 321 4.47 3.23 -7.65
C TYR A 321 4.00 1.95 -6.94
N LEU A 322 4.68 1.54 -5.87
CA LEU A 322 4.27 0.42 -5.05
C LEU A 322 2.86 0.61 -4.45
N GLY A 323 2.54 1.83 -4.01
CA GLY A 323 1.25 2.22 -3.47
C GLY A 323 0.11 2.00 -4.46
N ARG A 324 0.31 2.41 -5.72
CA ARG A 324 -0.65 2.15 -6.80
C ARG A 324 -0.83 0.67 -7.09
N VAL A 325 0.27 -0.10 -7.10
CA VAL A 325 0.22 -1.55 -7.29
C VAL A 325 -0.59 -2.21 -6.18
N VAL A 326 -0.30 -1.94 -4.91
CA VAL A 326 -1.01 -2.58 -3.79
C VAL A 326 -2.45 -2.10 -3.63
N ALA A 327 -2.80 -0.91 -4.12
CA ALA A 327 -4.18 -0.46 -4.25
C ALA A 327 -4.99 -1.32 -5.27
N GLY A 328 -4.31 -2.13 -6.08
CA GLY A 328 -4.93 -3.02 -7.05
C GLY A 328 -5.27 -2.33 -8.38
N LEU A 329 -4.57 -1.25 -8.71
CA LEU A 329 -4.72 -0.57 -10.00
C LEU A 329 -4.15 -1.43 -11.14
N PRO A 330 -4.76 -1.39 -12.35
CA PRO A 330 -4.43 -2.32 -13.43
C PRO A 330 -3.12 -1.95 -14.13
N LEU A 331 -2.01 -2.57 -13.72
CA LEU A 331 -0.66 -2.23 -14.20
C LEU A 331 -0.49 -2.25 -15.73
N SER A 332 -1.21 -3.13 -16.41
CA SER A 332 -1.14 -3.30 -17.86
C SER A 332 -2.10 -2.39 -18.63
N ARG A 333 -2.63 -1.32 -18.01
CA ARG A 333 -3.60 -0.43 -18.65
C ARG A 333 -3.39 1.04 -18.31
N PRO A 334 -3.85 1.98 -19.15
CA PRO A 334 -3.81 3.42 -18.89
C PRO A 334 -4.44 3.83 -17.56
N GLU A 335 -5.48 3.11 -17.13
CA GLU A 335 -6.18 3.37 -15.86
C GLU A 335 -5.32 3.08 -14.62
N PHE A 336 -4.10 2.53 -14.78
CA PHE A 336 -3.12 2.54 -13.69
C PHE A 336 -2.83 3.97 -13.19
N ALA A 337 -2.91 4.96 -14.08
CA ALA A 337 -2.70 6.37 -13.76
C ALA A 337 -3.98 7.09 -13.31
N ILE A 338 -5.06 6.37 -12.99
CA ILE A 338 -6.32 7.00 -12.59
C ILE A 338 -6.13 7.82 -11.31
N LEU A 339 -6.79 8.97 -11.25
CA LEU A 339 -6.83 9.84 -10.08
C LEU A 339 -7.93 9.36 -9.10
N PRO A 340 -7.79 9.62 -7.78
CA PRO A 340 -8.91 9.46 -6.86
C PRO A 340 -10.12 10.31 -7.34
N PRO A 341 -11.36 9.91 -7.02
CA PRO A 341 -12.50 10.76 -7.30
C PRO A 341 -12.30 12.08 -6.56
N HIS A 342 -12.44 13.19 -7.28
CA HIS A 342 -12.20 14.53 -6.73
C HIS A 342 -13.14 15.54 -7.36
N PHE A 343 -13.36 16.67 -6.70
CA PHE A 343 -14.19 17.75 -7.24
C PHE A 343 -13.38 18.67 -8.16
N THR A 344 -14.00 19.14 -9.24
CA THR A 344 -13.38 20.14 -10.14
C THR A 344 -13.05 21.43 -9.39
N ASN A 345 -14.02 21.92 -8.60
CA ASN A 345 -13.82 23.03 -7.67
C ASN A 345 -13.66 22.48 -6.23
N ASN A 346 -12.42 22.42 -5.76
CA ASN A 346 -12.08 21.88 -4.43
C ASN A 346 -12.43 22.85 -3.28
N GLU A 347 -12.81 24.08 -3.59
CA GLU A 347 -13.20 25.15 -2.65
C GLU A 347 -14.71 25.42 -2.67
N ASN A 348 -15.49 24.48 -3.19
CA ASN A 348 -16.95 24.62 -3.24
C ASN A 348 -17.55 24.70 -1.82
N LEU A 349 -18.27 25.79 -1.51
CA LEU A 349 -18.91 26.00 -0.21
C LEU A 349 -19.93 24.91 0.16
N LEU A 350 -20.62 24.32 -0.83
CA LEU A 350 -21.53 23.19 -0.60
C LEU A 350 -20.78 21.93 -0.19
N LEU A 351 -19.57 21.71 -0.75
CA LEU A 351 -18.71 20.60 -0.35
C LEU A 351 -18.24 20.79 1.09
N LEU A 352 -17.76 21.97 1.46
CA LEU A 352 -17.34 22.26 2.84
C LEU A 352 -18.50 22.10 3.83
N ALA A 353 -19.71 22.57 3.47
CA ALA A 353 -20.91 22.36 4.28
C ALA A 353 -21.28 20.87 4.41
N CYS A 354 -21.09 20.07 3.36
CA CYS A 354 -21.27 18.62 3.40
C CYS A 354 -20.27 17.95 4.35
N ILE A 355 -18.98 18.30 4.26
CA ILE A 355 -17.93 17.77 5.12
C ILE A 355 -18.23 18.13 6.58
N ARG A 356 -18.60 19.38 6.87
CA ARG A 356 -18.98 19.81 8.22
C ARG A 356 -20.15 19.00 8.80
N LYS A 357 -21.10 18.55 7.97
CA LYS A 357 -22.22 17.70 8.39
C LYS A 357 -21.83 16.23 8.58
N LEU A 358 -21.00 15.68 7.70
CA LEU A 358 -20.61 14.25 7.74
C LEU A 358 -19.51 13.97 8.77
N TYR A 359 -18.58 14.89 8.95
CA TYR A 359 -17.38 14.73 9.76
C TYR A 359 -17.18 15.94 10.72
N PRO A 360 -18.17 16.31 11.54
CA PRO A 360 -18.15 17.55 12.30
C PRO A 360 -16.94 17.67 13.23
N SER A 361 -16.56 16.59 13.93
CA SER A 361 -15.41 16.59 14.84
C SER A 361 -14.04 16.69 14.14
N LEU A 362 -13.96 16.35 12.85
CA LEU A 362 -12.71 16.38 12.08
C LEU A 362 -12.61 17.61 11.16
N PHE A 363 -13.73 18.29 10.89
CA PHE A 363 -13.79 19.46 10.00
C PHE A 363 -12.90 20.62 10.46
N GLU A 364 -12.72 20.77 11.77
CA GLU A 364 -11.90 21.85 12.35
C GLU A 364 -10.38 21.60 12.21
N ILE A 365 -9.98 20.42 11.72
CA ILE A 365 -8.57 20.04 11.55
C ILE A 365 -8.14 20.30 10.11
N SER A 366 -7.50 21.44 9.84
CA SER A 366 -7.07 21.84 8.50
C SER A 366 -6.32 20.73 7.73
N SER A 367 -5.42 19.99 8.40
CA SER A 367 -4.60 18.94 7.76
C SER A 367 -5.40 17.75 7.21
N ILE A 368 -6.61 17.49 7.71
CA ILE A 368 -7.44 16.36 7.27
C ILE A 368 -8.54 16.77 6.30
N VAL A 369 -8.89 18.06 6.22
CA VAL A 369 -10.02 18.54 5.41
C VAL A 369 -9.87 18.14 3.95
N ASP A 370 -8.68 18.25 3.36
CA ASP A 370 -8.46 17.83 1.96
C ASP A 370 -8.66 16.32 1.75
N ILE A 371 -8.28 15.50 2.74
CA ILE A 371 -8.56 14.06 2.73
C ILE A 371 -10.07 13.82 2.82
N LEU A 372 -10.80 14.61 3.61
CA LEU A 372 -12.25 14.52 3.72
C LEU A 372 -12.95 14.94 2.41
N LYS A 373 -12.39 15.89 1.64
CA LYS A 373 -12.88 16.22 0.28
C LYS A 373 -12.80 14.99 -0.62
N LEU A 374 -11.68 14.25 -0.61
CA LEU A 374 -11.54 12.97 -1.32
C LEU A 374 -12.53 11.91 -0.81
N CYS A 375 -12.76 11.86 0.51
CA CYS A 375 -13.73 10.94 1.10
C CYS A 375 -15.14 11.19 0.58
N VAL A 376 -15.62 12.44 0.60
CA VAL A 376 -16.94 12.80 0.04
C VAL A 376 -17.02 12.48 -1.45
N ALA A 377 -15.99 12.82 -2.22
CA ALA A 377 -15.95 12.53 -3.64
C ALA A 377 -16.04 11.02 -3.93
N SER A 378 -15.34 10.20 -3.14
CA SER A 378 -15.39 8.73 -3.22
C SER A 378 -16.77 8.18 -2.87
N LEU A 379 -17.44 8.71 -1.86
CA LEU A 379 -18.81 8.31 -1.49
C LEU A 379 -19.82 8.67 -2.58
N VAL A 380 -19.74 9.86 -3.16
CA VAL A 380 -20.59 10.28 -4.27
C VAL A 380 -20.38 9.37 -5.47
N LYS A 381 -19.11 9.14 -5.85
CA LYS A 381 -18.74 8.28 -6.98
C LYS A 381 -19.26 6.85 -6.85
N HIS A 382 -19.22 6.30 -5.65
CA HIS A 382 -19.59 4.90 -5.38
C HIS A 382 -20.98 4.74 -4.76
N SER A 383 -21.81 5.79 -4.76
CA SER A 383 -23.13 5.80 -4.12
C SER A 383 -24.03 4.63 -4.53
N VAL A 384 -24.14 4.34 -5.84
CA VAL A 384 -24.93 3.22 -6.36
C VAL A 384 -24.40 1.88 -5.86
N TYR A 385 -23.09 1.68 -5.87
CA TYR A 385 -22.45 0.47 -5.37
C TYR A 385 -22.69 0.30 -3.85
N LEU A 386 -22.56 1.38 -3.08
CA LEU A 386 -22.77 1.36 -1.63
C LEU A 386 -24.23 1.09 -1.28
N HIS A 387 -25.20 1.68 -2.00
CA HIS A 387 -26.63 1.39 -1.80
C HIS A 387 -26.99 -0.08 -2.08
N THR A 388 -26.35 -0.70 -3.07
CA THR A 388 -26.64 -2.09 -3.47
C THR A 388 -25.90 -3.12 -2.62
N THR A 389 -24.73 -2.77 -2.10
CA THR A 389 -23.86 -3.71 -1.37
C THR A 389 -24.03 -3.64 0.14
N LEU A 390 -24.26 -2.45 0.70
CA LEU A 390 -24.42 -2.31 2.15
C LEU A 390 -25.80 -2.82 2.57
N PRO A 391 -25.91 -3.47 3.74
CA PRO A 391 -27.22 -3.86 4.24
C PRO A 391 -28.13 -2.62 4.44
N PRO A 392 -29.45 -2.74 4.25
CA PRO A 392 -30.37 -1.59 4.38
C PRO A 392 -30.31 -0.88 5.74
N SER A 393 -29.97 -1.59 6.81
CA SER A 393 -29.81 -1.04 8.17
C SER A 393 -28.42 -0.46 8.45
N HIS A 394 -27.51 -0.43 7.47
CA HIS A 394 -26.15 0.07 7.66
C HIS A 394 -26.15 1.59 7.95
N PRO A 395 -25.46 2.08 9.00
CA PRO A 395 -25.51 3.49 9.41
C PRO A 395 -25.16 4.50 8.30
N MET A 396 -24.25 4.14 7.40
CA MET A 396 -23.88 4.96 6.23
C MET A 396 -25.10 5.41 5.42
N LEU A 397 -26.10 4.54 5.23
CA LEU A 397 -27.29 4.84 4.43
C LEU A 397 -28.24 5.82 5.14
N THR A 398 -28.00 6.10 6.43
CA THR A 398 -28.74 7.09 7.22
C THR A 398 -28.01 8.42 7.35
N THR A 399 -26.80 8.55 6.77
CA THR A 399 -26.04 9.80 6.79
C THR A 399 -26.70 10.87 5.92
N ALA A 400 -26.35 12.14 6.16
CA ALA A 400 -26.92 13.27 5.42
C ALA A 400 -26.76 13.17 3.90
N LEU A 401 -25.71 12.48 3.43
CA LEU A 401 -25.43 12.31 2.01
C LEU A 401 -26.37 11.28 1.34
N PHE A 402 -26.84 10.26 2.07
CA PHE A 402 -27.61 9.13 1.54
C PHE A 402 -29.11 9.16 1.88
N ARG A 403 -29.54 10.12 2.71
CA ARG A 403 -30.91 10.20 3.26
C ARG A 403 -32.00 10.64 2.26
N ASP A 404 -31.66 11.05 1.04
CA ASP A 404 -32.65 11.66 0.13
C ASP A 404 -32.91 10.82 -1.14
N THR A 405 -34.12 10.26 -1.22
CA THR A 405 -34.72 9.65 -2.43
C THR A 405 -35.79 10.64 -2.95
N PRO A 406 -36.00 10.80 -4.27
CA PRO A 406 -36.66 11.96 -4.90
C PRO A 406 -38.19 11.95 -4.74
N ARG A 407 -38.71 12.06 -3.52
CA ARG A 407 -40.15 12.08 -3.23
C ARG A 407 -40.51 13.02 -2.08
N ARG A 408 -40.06 14.28 -2.12
CA ARG A 408 -40.74 15.38 -1.41
C ARG A 408 -40.67 16.68 -2.23
N MET A 409 -41.56 16.80 -3.22
CA MET A 409 -42.04 18.11 -3.65
C MET A 409 -42.89 18.69 -2.52
N SER A 410 -42.28 19.43 -1.60
CA SER A 410 -42.99 20.37 -0.73
C SER A 410 -42.01 21.32 -0.05
N VAL A 411 -42.05 22.56 -0.52
CA VAL A 411 -41.87 23.83 0.21
C VAL A 411 -40.59 24.02 1.04
N ALA A 412 -39.69 24.84 0.48
CA ALA A 412 -38.83 25.82 1.16
C ALA A 412 -37.87 25.34 2.29
N ALA A 413 -37.03 24.36 2.01
CA ALA A 413 -35.75 24.19 2.70
C ALA A 413 -34.59 24.50 1.71
N PRO A 414 -33.51 25.18 2.14
CA PRO A 414 -32.43 25.59 1.23
C PRO A 414 -31.79 24.38 0.54
N ALA A 415 -31.53 24.55 -0.76
CA ALA A 415 -31.10 23.54 -1.72
C ALA A 415 -30.13 22.49 -1.14
N VAL A 416 -30.55 21.25 -1.33
CA VAL A 416 -30.10 20.08 -0.59
C VAL A 416 -28.69 19.62 -0.99
N THR A 417 -27.92 19.29 0.05
CA THR A 417 -26.60 18.65 0.05
C THR A 417 -26.69 17.18 -0.43
N ASN A 418 -27.28 16.90 -1.60
CA ASN A 418 -27.55 15.55 -2.10
C ASN A 418 -26.50 15.02 -3.10
N ILE A 419 -26.43 13.70 -3.28
CA ILE A 419 -25.49 13.04 -4.21
C ILE A 419 -25.64 13.58 -5.64
N SER A 420 -26.88 13.86 -6.09
CA SER A 420 -27.15 14.36 -7.44
C SER A 420 -26.53 15.74 -7.70
N SER A 421 -26.50 16.65 -6.72
CA SER A 421 -25.90 17.97 -6.89
C SER A 421 -24.36 17.91 -6.96
N PHE A 422 -23.76 16.87 -6.39
CA PHE A 422 -22.32 16.67 -6.44
C PHE A 422 -21.83 15.86 -7.65
N THR A 423 -22.68 15.02 -8.24
CA THR A 423 -22.27 14.07 -9.29
C THR A 423 -21.67 14.76 -10.51
N GLN A 424 -22.23 15.89 -10.93
CA GLN A 424 -21.71 16.66 -12.08
C GLN A 424 -20.36 17.34 -11.80
N GLY A 425 -20.00 17.52 -10.53
CA GLY A 425 -18.73 18.14 -10.12
C GLY A 425 -17.55 17.17 -9.96
N ILE A 426 -17.80 15.86 -9.99
CA ILE A 426 -16.78 14.81 -9.78
C ILE A 426 -15.97 14.58 -11.07
N ARG A 427 -14.64 14.59 -10.94
CA ARG A 427 -13.67 14.16 -11.95
C ARG A 427 -12.92 12.91 -11.49
N GLN A 428 -12.42 12.17 -12.47
CA GLN A 428 -11.67 10.92 -12.26
C GLN A 428 -10.70 10.58 -13.42
N LEU A 429 -10.45 11.52 -14.33
CA LEU A 429 -9.62 11.27 -15.51
C LEU A 429 -8.13 11.52 -15.20
N SER A 430 -7.26 10.72 -15.80
CA SER A 430 -5.81 10.93 -15.79
C SER A 430 -5.47 12.13 -16.70
N GLY A 431 -4.78 13.15 -16.17
CA GLY A 431 -4.16 14.20 -16.99
C GLY A 431 -4.82 15.59 -16.98
N ASP A 432 -6.09 15.73 -16.58
CA ASP A 432 -6.86 16.99 -16.73
C ASP A 432 -7.35 17.59 -15.39
N SER A 433 -6.67 17.29 -14.28
CA SER A 433 -6.97 17.96 -13.00
C SER A 433 -6.16 19.25 -12.88
N LEU A 434 -6.83 20.34 -12.53
CA LEU A 434 -6.21 21.65 -12.34
C LEU A 434 -5.31 21.73 -11.10
N TRP A 435 -5.46 20.79 -10.16
CA TRP A 435 -4.82 20.87 -8.84
C TRP A 435 -4.24 19.54 -8.34
N MET A 436 -4.39 18.44 -9.09
CA MET A 436 -3.91 17.12 -8.69
C MET A 436 -3.04 16.49 -9.77
N LYS A 437 -1.79 16.19 -9.42
CA LYS A 437 -0.83 15.55 -10.32
C LYS A 437 -0.78 14.04 -10.09
N THR A 438 -0.73 13.25 -11.16
CA THR A 438 -0.54 11.80 -11.06
C THR A 438 0.91 11.47 -10.66
N THR A 439 1.10 10.67 -9.62
CA THR A 439 2.41 10.24 -9.10
C THR A 439 2.62 8.73 -9.23
N GLY A 440 3.86 8.22 -9.12
CA GLY A 440 4.13 6.77 -9.14
C GLY A 440 3.78 6.05 -10.45
N ILE A 441 3.84 6.74 -11.60
CA ILE A 441 3.49 6.17 -12.91
C ILE A 441 4.74 5.62 -13.60
N PRO A 442 4.80 4.31 -13.91
CA PRO A 442 5.93 3.74 -14.62
C PRO A 442 5.87 4.07 -16.13
N PRO A 443 7.01 4.10 -16.85
CA PRO A 443 7.05 4.51 -18.25
C PRO A 443 6.12 3.73 -19.20
N HIS A 444 5.93 2.44 -18.95
CA HIS A 444 5.08 1.60 -19.80
C HIS A 444 3.59 1.98 -19.75
N VAL A 445 3.12 2.57 -18.64
CA VAL A 445 1.74 3.07 -18.56
C VAL A 445 1.55 4.27 -19.47
N GLU A 446 2.58 5.11 -19.61
CA GLU A 446 2.55 6.24 -20.55
C GLU A 446 2.52 5.75 -22.01
N ILE A 447 3.28 4.69 -22.31
CA ILE A 447 3.22 4.01 -23.61
C ILE A 447 1.80 3.47 -23.87
N TYR A 448 1.16 2.84 -22.88
CA TYR A 448 -0.22 2.36 -23.04
C TYR A 448 -1.22 3.49 -23.31
N LYS A 449 -1.06 4.66 -22.68
CA LYS A 449 -1.90 5.83 -22.97
C LYS A 449 -1.72 6.30 -24.41
N GLN A 450 -0.47 6.41 -24.87
CA GLN A 450 -0.17 6.80 -26.25
C GLN A 450 -0.75 5.81 -27.26
N LEU A 451 -0.60 4.50 -27.01
CA LEU A 451 -1.19 3.45 -27.85
C LEU A 451 -2.72 3.51 -27.86
N GLN A 452 -3.36 3.79 -26.73
CA GLN A 452 -4.80 4.00 -26.67
C GLN A 452 -5.23 5.22 -27.49
N GLY A 453 -4.46 6.32 -27.43
CA GLY A 453 -4.69 7.50 -28.27
C GLY A 453 -4.57 7.18 -29.76
N VAL A 454 -3.53 6.45 -30.17
CA VAL A 454 -3.35 5.99 -31.56
C VAL A 454 -4.51 5.09 -32.00
N GLN A 455 -4.94 4.15 -31.14
CA GLN A 455 -6.07 3.29 -31.45
C GLN A 455 -7.36 4.09 -31.65
N GLN A 456 -7.63 5.09 -30.79
CA GLN A 456 -8.79 5.97 -30.95
C GLN A 456 -8.73 6.76 -32.27
N SER A 457 -7.54 7.24 -32.67
CA SER A 457 -7.34 7.88 -33.96
C SER A 457 -7.61 6.93 -35.14
N ILE A 458 -7.20 5.66 -35.03
CA ILE A 458 -7.49 4.62 -36.02
C ILE A 458 -9.00 4.33 -36.08
N ASP A 459 -9.66 4.17 -34.92
CA ASP A 459 -11.09 3.88 -34.83
C ASP A 459 -11.95 5.02 -35.38
N ASN A 460 -11.47 6.27 -35.26
CA ASN A 460 -12.12 7.46 -35.80
C ASN A 460 -11.86 7.68 -37.30
N LEU A 461 -10.96 6.92 -37.92
CA LEU A 461 -10.57 7.11 -39.32
C LEU A 461 -11.71 6.80 -40.31
N PRO A 462 -12.46 5.67 -40.21
CA PRO A 462 -13.53 5.36 -41.15
C PRO A 462 -14.63 6.43 -41.27
N PRO A 463 -15.24 6.95 -40.18
CA PRO A 463 -16.29 7.97 -40.33
C PRO A 463 -15.73 9.29 -40.89
N VAL A 464 -14.52 9.68 -40.50
CA VAL A 464 -13.86 10.87 -41.04
C VAL A 464 -13.59 10.72 -42.54
N LEU A 465 -13.08 9.57 -42.98
CA LEU A 465 -12.85 9.29 -44.41
C LEU A 465 -14.15 9.29 -45.21
N LEU A 466 -15.20 8.62 -44.72
CA LEU A 466 -16.50 8.55 -45.40
C LEU A 466 -17.15 9.93 -45.54
N GLU A 467 -17.16 10.73 -44.48
CA GLU A 467 -17.68 12.10 -44.54
C GLU A 467 -16.86 12.98 -45.49
N GLY A 468 -15.53 12.89 -45.39
CA GLY A 468 -14.62 13.65 -46.24
C GLY A 468 -14.75 13.33 -47.73
N MET A 469 -14.84 12.04 -48.07
CA MET A 469 -15.03 11.60 -49.45
C MET A 469 -16.43 11.93 -49.97
N SER A 470 -17.47 11.80 -49.14
CA SER A 470 -18.84 12.18 -49.52
C SER A 470 -18.93 13.69 -49.81
N SER A 471 -18.37 14.52 -48.93
CA SER A 471 -18.29 15.98 -49.13
C SER A 471 -17.50 16.35 -50.40
N LEU A 472 -16.42 15.63 -50.70
CA LEU A 472 -15.64 15.87 -51.92
C LEU A 472 -16.44 15.52 -53.19
N ILE A 473 -17.19 14.42 -53.17
CA ILE A 473 -18.04 14.00 -54.30
C ILE A 473 -19.22 14.96 -54.50
N GLU A 474 -19.89 15.36 -53.42
CA GLU A 474 -21.04 16.28 -53.46
C GLU A 474 -20.64 17.70 -53.89
N SER A 475 -19.51 18.22 -53.39
CA SER A 475 -19.07 19.60 -53.70
C SER A 475 -18.51 19.78 -55.10
N LYS A 476 -17.99 18.71 -55.73
CA LYS A 476 -17.31 18.79 -57.03
C LYS A 476 -18.11 18.25 -58.20
N GLY A 477 -19.21 17.54 -57.95
CA GLY A 477 -20.11 17.00 -58.98
C GLY A 477 -19.42 15.96 -59.85
N VAL A 478 -19.93 14.72 -59.83
CA VAL A 478 -19.44 13.60 -60.69
C VAL A 478 -19.43 13.97 -62.19
N THR A 479 -20.19 14.99 -62.59
CA THR A 479 -20.34 15.50 -63.95
C THR A 479 -19.19 16.36 -64.49
N ALA A 480 -18.24 16.84 -63.67
CA ALA A 480 -17.19 17.78 -64.11
C ALA A 480 -15.83 17.12 -64.50
N GLY A 481 -15.67 15.81 -64.34
CA GLY A 481 -14.51 15.05 -64.85
C GLY A 481 -13.12 15.37 -64.27
N ASN A 482 -12.97 16.34 -63.38
CA ASN A 482 -11.66 16.85 -62.94
C ASN A 482 -11.31 16.48 -61.48
N LEU A 483 -11.26 15.19 -61.17
CA LEU A 483 -10.61 14.69 -59.95
C LEU A 483 -9.10 14.59 -60.19
N THR A 484 -8.34 15.59 -59.75
CA THR A 484 -6.88 15.58 -59.86
C THR A 484 -6.23 14.83 -58.68
N LYS A 485 -5.07 14.21 -58.93
CA LYS A 485 -4.29 13.51 -57.90
C LYS A 485 -3.97 14.41 -56.70
N ASP A 486 -3.56 15.65 -56.96
CA ASP A 486 -3.18 16.61 -55.91
C ASP A 486 -4.35 16.96 -54.98
N LEU A 487 -5.58 17.00 -55.52
CA LEU A 487 -6.78 17.25 -54.74
C LEU A 487 -7.12 16.06 -53.82
N LEU A 488 -6.96 14.84 -54.33
CA LEU A 488 -7.12 13.61 -53.56
C LEU A 488 -6.08 13.53 -52.42
N GLU A 489 -4.81 13.80 -52.72
CA GLU A 489 -3.74 13.82 -51.72
C GLU A 489 -3.97 14.90 -50.64
N SER A 490 -4.39 16.10 -51.03
CA SER A 490 -4.71 17.18 -50.07
C SER A 490 -5.90 16.83 -49.17
N THR A 491 -6.96 16.23 -49.73
CA THR A 491 -8.12 15.81 -48.94
C THR A 491 -7.75 14.68 -47.98
N ILE A 492 -7.00 13.66 -48.43
CA ILE A 492 -6.53 12.58 -47.57
C ILE A 492 -5.67 13.13 -46.42
N ALA A 493 -4.74 14.06 -46.69
CA ALA A 493 -3.91 14.67 -45.66
C ALA A 493 -4.75 15.41 -44.59
N LYS A 494 -5.77 16.18 -45.01
CA LYS A 494 -6.69 16.86 -44.09
C LYS A 494 -7.52 15.89 -43.26
N LEU A 495 -7.94 14.77 -43.85
CA LEU A 495 -8.72 13.75 -43.15
C LEU A 495 -7.86 12.97 -42.14
N LEU A 496 -6.61 12.67 -42.50
CA LEU A 496 -5.65 12.06 -41.57
C LEU A 496 -5.32 13.00 -40.40
N ALA A 497 -5.18 14.31 -40.64
CA ALA A 497 -5.02 15.30 -39.57
C ALA A 497 -6.26 15.39 -38.67
N ARG A 498 -7.47 15.41 -39.27
CA ARG A 498 -8.75 15.43 -38.52
C ARG A 498 -8.98 14.17 -37.70
N ALA A 499 -8.50 13.01 -38.15
CA ALA A 499 -8.49 11.76 -37.39
C ALA A 499 -7.42 11.73 -36.28
N GLY A 500 -6.54 12.73 -36.20
CA GLY A 500 -5.47 12.81 -35.21
C GLY A 500 -4.24 11.96 -35.54
N LEU A 501 -4.11 11.46 -36.78
CA LEU A 501 -2.96 10.66 -37.23
C LEU A 501 -1.80 11.52 -37.75
N VAL A 502 -2.03 12.83 -37.94
CA VAL A 502 -1.01 13.81 -38.35
C VAL A 502 -1.09 15.02 -37.43
N CYS A 503 0.00 15.35 -36.74
CA CYS A 503 0.15 16.64 -36.09
C CYS A 503 0.50 17.69 -37.16
N GLU A 504 -0.36 18.69 -37.38
CA GLU A 504 0.10 19.92 -38.03
C GLU A 504 1.11 20.59 -37.08
N CYS A 505 2.36 20.74 -37.53
CA CYS A 505 3.35 21.56 -36.86
C CYS A 505 2.91 23.03 -36.87
N SER A 506 1.98 23.42 -36.01
CA SER A 506 1.65 24.83 -35.76
C SER A 506 2.61 25.40 -34.72
N GLY A 507 3.88 25.57 -35.13
CA GLY A 507 4.86 26.36 -34.41
C GLY A 507 4.86 27.78 -34.96
N ARG A 508 4.17 28.70 -34.29
CA ARG A 508 4.31 30.14 -34.48
C ARG A 508 5.77 30.49 -34.19
N ALA A 509 6.55 30.79 -35.22
CA ALA A 509 7.92 31.23 -35.07
C ALA A 509 7.95 32.63 -34.45
N THR A 510 7.98 32.70 -33.12
CA THR A 510 8.63 33.82 -32.44
C THR A 510 10.13 33.64 -32.67
N THR A 511 10.70 34.54 -33.46
CA THR A 511 12.14 34.72 -33.61
C THR A 511 12.75 35.03 -32.25
N SER A 512 13.28 34.01 -31.57
CA SER A 512 14.35 34.17 -30.60
C SER A 512 15.47 33.21 -30.98
N SER A 513 16.60 33.80 -31.34
CA SER A 513 17.87 33.13 -31.61
C SER A 513 18.26 32.17 -30.48
N ALA A 514 18.31 30.87 -30.79
CA ALA A 514 19.07 29.88 -30.03
C ALA A 514 19.41 28.66 -30.91
N GLU A 515 20.70 28.56 -31.21
CA GLU A 515 21.55 27.41 -31.58
C GLU A 515 20.93 26.18 -32.28
N ARG A 516 21.35 25.98 -33.54
CA ARG A 516 21.08 24.79 -34.36
C ARG A 516 21.85 23.59 -33.81
N HIS A 517 21.14 22.60 -33.27
CA HIS A 517 21.68 21.25 -33.18
C HIS A 517 21.38 20.50 -34.48
N THR A 518 22.44 20.05 -35.14
CA THR A 518 22.45 19.33 -36.41
C THR A 518 21.88 17.91 -36.23
N THR A 519 20.81 17.61 -36.95
CA THR A 519 20.36 16.24 -37.21
C THR A 519 21.34 15.58 -38.18
N GLY A 520 22.01 14.51 -37.73
CA GLY A 520 23.05 13.81 -38.49
C GLY A 520 22.52 13.14 -39.75
N THR A 521 23.07 13.53 -40.90
CA THR A 521 22.81 12.93 -42.22
C THR A 521 23.45 11.54 -42.28
N ALA A 522 22.68 10.50 -42.61
CA ALA A 522 23.22 9.15 -42.82
C ALA A 522 23.86 9.01 -44.22
N HIS A 523 25.01 8.36 -44.30
CA HIS A 523 25.78 8.08 -45.52
C HIS A 523 25.65 6.60 -45.92
N TYR A 524 25.55 6.28 -47.20
CA TYR A 524 25.41 4.89 -47.68
C TYR A 524 26.66 4.45 -48.46
N TYR A 525 27.34 3.40 -47.99
CA TYR A 525 28.46 2.76 -48.68
C TYR A 525 28.62 1.30 -48.22
N ASP A 526 29.27 0.48 -49.05
CA ASP A 526 29.50 -0.96 -48.82
C ASP A 526 28.21 -1.76 -48.49
N GLY A 527 27.08 -1.32 -49.04
CA GLY A 527 25.78 -1.96 -48.90
C GLY A 527 25.07 -1.69 -47.57
N LYS A 528 25.53 -0.74 -46.75
CA LYS A 528 24.93 -0.39 -45.45
C LYS A 528 24.88 1.13 -45.23
N PHE A 529 23.99 1.57 -44.34
CA PHE A 529 23.93 2.96 -43.88
C PHE A 529 24.87 3.17 -42.70
N HIS A 530 25.66 4.25 -42.74
CA HIS A 530 26.64 4.66 -41.76
C HIS A 530 26.38 6.10 -41.33
N MET A 531 26.58 6.42 -40.05
CA MET A 531 26.40 7.78 -39.54
C MET A 531 27.58 8.72 -39.86
N LEU A 532 28.67 8.16 -40.40
CA LEU A 532 29.88 8.89 -40.76
C LEU A 532 30.24 8.62 -42.22
N PRO A 533 30.72 9.62 -42.97
CA PRO A 533 31.14 9.44 -44.36
C PRO A 533 32.33 8.48 -44.45
N LYS A 534 32.48 7.80 -45.58
CA LYS A 534 33.50 6.75 -45.79
C LYS A 534 34.94 7.24 -45.59
N SER A 535 35.18 8.54 -45.73
CA SER A 535 36.48 9.20 -45.57
C SER A 535 36.77 9.67 -44.13
N PHE A 536 35.92 9.35 -43.15
CA PHE A 536 36.12 9.80 -41.77
C PHE A 536 37.16 8.93 -41.05
N GLU A 537 38.20 9.56 -40.52
CA GLU A 537 39.19 8.92 -39.65
C GLU A 537 39.09 9.47 -38.23
N PHE A 538 39.21 8.60 -37.23
CA PHE A 538 39.22 9.02 -35.83
C PHE A 538 40.56 9.71 -35.49
N PRO A 539 40.53 10.80 -34.71
CA PRO A 539 41.76 11.42 -34.21
C PRO A 539 42.58 10.42 -33.40
N GLN A 540 43.89 10.31 -33.66
CA GLN A 540 44.79 9.46 -32.88
C GLN A 540 45.10 10.13 -31.54
N THR A 541 44.24 9.89 -30.55
CA THR A 541 44.40 10.36 -29.17
C THR A 541 43.98 9.26 -28.19
N GLU A 542 44.42 9.38 -26.94
CA GLU A 542 44.03 8.45 -25.87
C GLU A 542 42.53 8.58 -25.56
N ALA A 543 41.90 7.52 -25.04
CA ALA A 543 40.43 7.41 -24.92
C ALA A 543 39.77 8.60 -24.19
N PHE A 544 40.47 9.19 -23.22
CA PHE A 544 39.99 10.38 -22.51
C PHE A 544 40.01 11.64 -23.38
N GLY A 545 41.04 11.80 -24.23
CA GLY A 545 41.14 12.89 -25.19
C GLY A 545 40.04 12.83 -26.26
N ALA A 546 39.71 11.62 -26.72
CA ALA A 546 38.61 11.41 -27.67
C ALA A 546 37.25 11.79 -27.07
N TRP A 547 37.02 11.52 -25.79
CA TRP A 547 35.79 11.86 -25.08
C TRP A 547 35.61 13.37 -24.86
N MET A 548 36.71 14.08 -24.58
CA MET A 548 36.70 15.54 -24.38
C MET A 548 36.41 16.32 -25.67
N LEU A 549 36.82 15.80 -26.83
CA LEU A 549 36.59 16.44 -28.14
C LEU A 549 35.16 16.24 -28.69
N TRP A 550 34.36 15.38 -28.07
CA TRP A 550 32.99 15.02 -28.51
C TRP A 550 31.89 15.69 -27.67
N ARG A 551 32.27 16.64 -26.82
CA ARG A 551 31.37 17.52 -26.06
C ARG A 551 31.26 18.86 -26.76
#